data_AF-A0AAW2KLD1-F1
#
_entry.id   AF-A0AAW2KLD1-F1
#
_cell.length_a   1.000
_cell.length_b   1.000
_cell.length_c   1.000
_cell.angle_alpha   90.00
_cell.angle_beta   90.00
_cell.angle_gamma   90.00
#
_symmetry.space_group_name_H-M   'P 1'
#
loop_
_entity.id
_entity.type
_entity.pdbx_description
1 polymer ?
#
loop_
_entity_poly.entity_id
_entity_poly.type
_entity_poly.pdbx_seq_one_letter_code
_entity_poly.pdbx_strand_id
1 'polypeptide(L)'
;MDDRTRLRELQARLASSIGGGDNLPVFLNILFKQVTLEKKIEAALGRERVLEKRHAIRGFLFYPRGTALTERALTQHLEQIERNGTRASVPYRRIGRAVENHDLLL
;
A
#
# COMPACT_ATOMS: atom_id res chain seq x y z
N MET A 1 -3.73 13.64 -1.40
CA MET A 1 -5.06 13.17 -0.93
C MET A 1 -5.17 13.48 0.55
N ASP A 2 -6.35 13.84 1.06
CA ASP A 2 -6.53 14.01 2.51
C ASP A 2 -6.59 12.65 3.25
N ASP A 3 -6.31 12.67 4.54
CA ASP A 3 -6.21 11.44 5.33
C ASP A 3 -7.54 10.72 5.52
N ARG A 4 -8.67 11.43 5.54
CA ARG A 4 -9.99 10.83 5.69
C ARG A 4 -10.38 10.04 4.45
N THR A 5 -10.13 10.61 3.26
CA THR A 5 -10.33 9.92 1.98
C THR A 5 -9.41 8.70 1.88
N ARG A 6 -8.12 8.84 2.23
CA ARG A 6 -7.17 7.71 2.26
C ARG A 6 -7.68 6.56 3.10
N LEU A 7 -8.07 6.86 4.35
CA LEU A 7 -8.54 5.86 5.30
C LEU A 7 -9.79 5.17 4.78
N ARG A 8 -10.78 5.93 4.31
CA ARG A 8 -12.04 5.38 3.79
C ARG A 8 -11.82 4.45 2.59
N GLU A 9 -11.00 4.87 1.63
CA GLU A 9 -10.73 4.07 0.43
C GLU A 9 -9.95 2.78 0.77
N LEU A 10 -8.94 2.86 1.65
CA LEU A 10 -8.18 1.68 2.09
C LEU A 10 -9.03 0.72 2.92
N GLN A 11 -9.85 1.25 3.82
CA GLN A 11 -10.77 0.45 4.64
C GLN A 11 -11.76 -0.33 3.75
N ALA A 12 -12.41 0.34 2.79
CA ALA A 12 -13.36 -0.30 1.88
C ALA A 12 -12.72 -1.40 1.05
N ARG A 13 -11.51 -1.17 0.54
CA ARG A 13 -10.78 -2.15 -0.27
C ARG A 13 -10.29 -3.34 0.56
N LEU A 14 -9.78 -3.09 1.77
CA LEU A 14 -9.35 -4.16 2.67
C LEU A 14 -10.54 -5.03 3.08
N ALA A 15 -11.66 -4.43 3.47
CA ALA A 15 -12.88 -5.15 3.84
C ALA A 15 -13.38 -6.06 2.71
N SER A 16 -13.32 -5.57 1.47
CA SER A 16 -13.67 -6.35 0.27
C SER A 16 -12.71 -7.51 0.03
N SER A 17 -11.42 -7.36 0.36
CA SER A 17 -10.42 -8.42 0.12
C SER A 17 -10.42 -9.53 1.16
N ILE A 18 -10.77 -9.24 2.42
CA ILE A 18 -10.69 -10.23 3.51
C ILE A 18 -12.07 -10.79 3.92
N GLY A 19 -13.13 -10.43 3.18
CA GLY A 19 -14.45 -11.03 3.35
C GLY A 19 -15.14 -10.72 4.68
N GLY A 20 -14.95 -9.51 5.25
CA GLY A 20 -15.64 -9.10 6.47
C GLY A 20 -15.31 -9.93 7.72
N GLY A 21 -14.09 -10.45 7.84
CA GLY A 21 -13.70 -11.38 8.90
C GLY A 21 -13.70 -10.83 10.34
N ASP A 22 -14.07 -11.70 11.27
CA ASP A 22 -14.41 -11.48 12.69
C ASP A 22 -13.28 -10.95 13.62
N ASN A 23 -12.11 -10.61 13.08
CA ASN A 23 -10.95 -10.16 13.87
C ASN A 23 -10.63 -8.67 13.63
N LEU A 24 -11.45 -7.81 14.24
CA LEU A 24 -11.32 -6.35 14.18
C LEU A 24 -9.92 -5.84 14.56
N PRO A 25 -9.23 -6.37 15.61
CA PRO A 25 -7.85 -5.98 15.91
C PRO A 25 -6.87 -6.19 14.74
N VAL A 26 -6.91 -7.36 14.10
CA VAL A 26 -6.04 -7.66 12.95
C VAL A 26 -6.39 -6.77 11.77
N PHE A 27 -7.67 -6.54 11.51
CA PHE A 27 -8.13 -5.63 10.46
C PHE A 27 -7.57 -4.22 10.65
N LEU A 28 -7.71 -3.65 11.86
CA LEU A 28 -7.23 -2.31 12.17
C LEU A 28 -5.70 -2.21 12.07
N ASN A 29 -4.98 -3.24 12.50
CA ASN A 29 -3.53 -3.30 12.37
C ASN A 29 -3.06 -3.31 10.92
N ILE A 30 -3.71 -4.09 10.05
CA ILE A 30 -3.41 -4.11 8.62
C ILE A 30 -3.73 -2.73 8.01
N LEU A 31 -4.90 -2.17 8.30
CA LEU A 31 -5.31 -0.86 7.79
C LEU A 31 -4.33 0.24 8.17
N PHE A 32 -3.92 0.30 9.45
CA PHE A 32 -2.94 1.27 9.93
C PHE A 32 -1.60 1.15 9.20
N LYS A 33 -1.13 -0.08 8.99
CA LYS A 33 0.12 -0.33 8.26
C LYS A 33 -0.02 0.02 6.77
N GLN A 34 -1.17 -0.22 6.14
CA GLN A 34 -1.43 0.21 4.76
C GLN A 34 -1.39 1.74 4.64
N VAL A 35 -2.06 2.47 5.54
CA VAL A 35 -2.03 3.94 5.59
C VAL A 35 -0.60 4.45 5.73
N THR A 36 0.16 3.88 6.65
CA THR A 36 1.55 4.28 6.93
C THR A 36 2.45 4.02 5.73
N LEU A 37 2.31 2.86 5.09
CA LEU A 37 3.09 2.50 3.92
C LEU A 37 2.76 3.40 2.73
N GLU A 38 1.48 3.66 2.46
CA GLU A 38 1.07 4.55 1.35
C GLU A 38 1.60 5.97 1.54
N LYS A 39 1.62 6.49 2.77
CA LYS A 39 2.21 7.81 3.06
C LYS A 39 3.71 7.86 2.76
N LYS A 40 4.46 6.83 3.16
CA LYS A 40 5.91 6.74 2.89
C LYS A 40 6.20 6.64 1.39
N ILE A 41 5.38 5.87 0.66
CA ILE A 41 5.47 5.73 -0.80
C ILE A 41 5.10 7.04 -1.50
N GLU A 42 4.02 7.71 -1.09
CA GLU A 42 3.61 9.01 -1.62
C GLU A 42 4.70 10.07 -1.47
N ALA A 43 5.36 10.12 -0.30
CA ALA A 43 6.48 11.03 -0.09
C ALA A 43 7.67 10.75 -1.04
N ALA A 44 7.87 9.49 -1.44
CA ALA A 44 9.00 9.10 -2.31
C ALA A 44 8.70 9.21 -3.82
N LEU A 45 7.44 9.02 -4.23
CA LEU A 45 6.97 9.08 -5.62
C LEU A 45 6.45 10.46 -6.04
N GLY A 46 6.03 11.29 -5.09
CA GLY A 46 5.35 12.55 -5.35
C GLY A 46 3.83 12.41 -5.27
N ARG A 47 3.19 13.43 -4.68
CA ARG A 47 1.77 13.42 -4.34
C ARG A 47 0.85 13.32 -5.55
N GLU A 48 1.16 14.01 -6.64
CA GLU A 48 0.33 14.04 -7.86
C GLU A 48 0.21 12.66 -8.50
N ARG A 49 1.36 12.02 -8.75
CA ARG A 49 1.44 10.65 -9.31
C ARG A 49 0.65 9.65 -8.47
N VAL A 50 0.79 9.72 -7.15
CA VAL A 50 0.01 8.83 -6.26
C VAL A 50 -1.47 9.13 -6.35
N LEU A 51 -1.90 10.40 -6.34
CA LEU A 51 -3.32 10.75 -6.37
C LEU A 51 -4.02 10.25 -7.65
N GLU A 52 -3.37 10.47 -8.81
CA GLU A 52 -3.89 10.08 -10.12
C GLU A 52 -4.00 8.57 -10.27
N LYS A 53 -2.98 7.83 -9.81
CA LYS A 53 -2.85 6.38 -10.02
C LYS A 53 -3.08 5.57 -8.75
N ARG A 54 -3.70 6.17 -7.71
CA ARG A 54 -3.82 5.57 -6.36
C ARG A 54 -4.39 4.16 -6.37
N HIS A 55 -5.42 3.90 -7.16
CA HIS A 55 -6.07 2.59 -7.19
C HIS A 55 -5.17 1.52 -7.80
N ALA A 56 -4.44 1.84 -8.86
CA ALA A 56 -3.48 0.93 -9.47
C ALA A 56 -2.26 0.71 -8.54
N ILE A 57 -1.68 1.79 -8.02
CA ILE A 57 -0.56 1.75 -7.06
C ILE A 57 -0.90 0.87 -5.85
N ARG A 58 -2.09 1.04 -5.26
CA ARG A 58 -2.56 0.20 -4.14
C ARG A 58 -2.67 -1.27 -4.50
N GLY A 59 -3.00 -1.60 -5.74
CA GLY A 59 -2.98 -2.97 -6.25
C GLY A 59 -1.60 -3.58 -6.10
N PHE A 60 -0.57 -2.90 -6.60
CA PHE A 60 0.82 -3.36 -6.47
C PHE A 60 1.32 -3.35 -5.01
N LEU A 61 0.98 -2.31 -4.24
CA LEU A 61 1.44 -2.17 -2.86
C LEU A 61 0.86 -3.24 -1.94
N PHE A 62 -0.45 -3.46 -1.99
CA PHE A 62 -1.18 -4.18 -0.97
C PHE A 62 -1.82 -5.49 -1.45
N TYR A 63 -1.95 -5.66 -2.77
CA TYR A 63 -2.65 -6.81 -3.37
C TYR A 63 -1.84 -7.44 -4.53
N PRO A 64 -0.53 -7.74 -4.37
CA PRO A 64 0.33 -8.15 -5.49
C PRO A 64 -0.08 -9.47 -6.17
N ARG A 65 -0.95 -10.26 -5.55
CA ARG A 65 -1.51 -11.50 -6.10
C ARG A 65 -3.05 -11.49 -6.10
N GLY A 66 -3.66 -10.30 -6.10
CA GLY A 66 -5.10 -10.13 -5.93
C GLY A 66 -5.60 -10.27 -4.48
N THR A 67 -4.78 -10.78 -3.56
CA THR A 67 -5.10 -10.91 -2.13
C THR A 67 -4.34 -9.91 -1.28
N ALA A 68 -4.98 -9.41 -0.21
CA ALA A 68 -4.35 -8.51 0.75
C ALA A 68 -3.04 -9.11 1.32
N LEU A 69 -2.01 -8.26 1.43
CA LEU A 69 -0.82 -8.59 2.22
C LEU A 69 -1.19 -8.84 3.68
N THR A 70 -0.52 -9.82 4.28
CA THR A 70 -0.66 -10.10 5.71
C THR A 70 -0.04 -8.99 6.55
N GLU A 71 -0.46 -8.89 7.81
CA GLU A 71 0.15 -7.97 8.78
C GLU A 71 1.68 -8.14 8.83
N ARG A 72 2.16 -9.38 8.90
CA ARG A 72 3.60 -9.70 8.92
C ARG A 72 4.34 -9.14 7.72
N ALA A 73 3.78 -9.28 6.51
CA ALA A 73 4.41 -8.77 5.30
C ALA A 73 4.47 -7.22 5.30
N LEU A 74 3.42 -6.56 5.78
CA LEU A 74 3.40 -5.10 5.93
C LEU A 74 4.42 -4.61 6.97
N THR A 75 4.54 -5.30 8.10
CA THR A 75 5.57 -5.01 9.11
C THR A 75 6.97 -5.10 8.50
N GLN A 76 7.28 -6.18 7.80
CA GLN A 76 8.58 -6.35 7.13
C GLN A 76 8.85 -5.24 6.11
N HIS A 77 7.83 -4.80 5.37
CA HIS A 77 7.96 -3.68 4.44
C HIS A 77 8.26 -2.35 5.15
N LEU A 78 7.59 -2.08 6.27
CA LEU A 78 7.85 -0.87 7.06
C LEU A 78 9.26 -0.90 7.67
N GLU A 79 9.68 -2.03 8.25
CA GLU A 79 11.04 -2.20 8.78
C GLU A 79 12.11 -2.01 7.70
N GLN A 80 11.89 -2.51 6.48
CA GLN A 80 12.79 -2.26 5.35
C GLN A 80 12.92 -0.78 5.02
N ILE A 81 11.81 -0.03 5.06
CA ILE A 81 11.82 1.41 4.81
C ILE A 81 12.57 2.14 5.92
N GLU A 82 12.37 1.74 7.18
CA GLU A 82 13.07 2.34 8.31
C GLU A 82 14.58 2.10 8.25
N ARG A 83 15.02 0.91 7.87
CA ARG A 83 16.44 0.56 7.81
C ARG A 83 17.16 1.10 6.58
N ASN A 84 16.51 1.03 5.40
CA ASN A 84 17.18 1.22 4.12
C ASN A 84 16.63 2.42 3.31
N GLY A 85 15.59 3.09 3.82
CA GLY A 85 14.86 4.14 3.11
C GLY A 85 13.82 3.61 2.12
N THR A 86 12.87 4.47 1.75
CA THR A 86 11.71 4.07 0.93
C THR A 86 12.10 3.51 -0.43
N ARG A 87 13.04 4.14 -1.13
CA ARG A 87 13.43 3.76 -2.50
C ARG A 87 14.08 2.37 -2.59
N ALA A 88 14.74 1.92 -1.51
CA ALA A 88 15.36 0.59 -1.44
C ALA A 88 14.37 -0.52 -1.02
N SER A 89 13.17 -0.16 -0.56
CA SER A 89 12.17 -1.12 -0.06
C SER A 89 11.57 -1.97 -1.19
N VAL A 90 11.16 -3.20 -0.85
CA VAL A 90 10.43 -4.09 -1.78
C VAL A 90 9.17 -3.42 -2.36
N PRO A 91 8.27 -2.77 -1.59
CA PRO A 91 7.07 -2.17 -2.15
C PRO A 91 7.37 -1.06 -3.17
N TYR A 92 8.40 -0.24 -2.94
CA TYR A 92 8.78 0.80 -3.91
C TYR A 92 9.33 0.20 -5.20
N ARG A 93 10.26 -0.77 -5.10
CA ARG A 93 10.81 -1.46 -6.27
C ARG A 93 9.74 -2.20 -7.07
N ARG A 94 8.70 -2.71 -6.41
CA ARG A 94 7.56 -3.34 -7.08
C ARG A 94 6.78 -2.33 -7.95
N ILE A 95 6.60 -1.09 -7.46
CA ILE A 95 6.02 -0.02 -8.28
C ILE A 95 6.93 0.30 -9.46
N GLY A 96 8.24 0.46 -9.23
CA GLY A 96 9.22 0.71 -10.30
C GLY A 96 9.16 -0.35 -11.41
N ARG A 97 9.14 -1.63 -11.04
CA ARG A 97 8.97 -2.74 -12.00
C ARG A 97 7.65 -2.71 -12.75
N ALA A 98 6.54 -2.35 -12.09
CA ALA A 98 5.25 -2.22 -12.75
C ALA A 98 5.26 -1.09 -13.79
N VAL A 99 6.01 -0.02 -13.55
CA VAL A 99 6.22 1.05 -14.54
C VAL A 99 7.09 0.57 -15.69
N GLU A 100 8.22 -0.08 -15.41
CA GLU A 100 9.13 -0.64 -16.42
C GLU A 100 8.40 -1.64 -17.33
N ASN A 101 7.50 -2.45 -16.77
CA ASN A 101 6.71 -3.44 -17.50
C ASN A 101 5.47 -2.87 -18.20
N HIS A 102 5.20 -1.57 -18.09
CA HIS A 102 3.98 -0.92 -18.61
C HIS A 102 2.66 -1.39 -17.95
N ASP A 103 2.74 -2.11 -16.83
CA ASP A 103 1.56 -2.49 -16.02
C ASP A 103 0.99 -1.28 -15.24
N LEU A 104 1.82 -0.25 -15.03
CA LEU A 104 1.46 0.99 -14.36
C LEU A 104 2.00 2.20 -15.13
N LEU A 105 1.10 3.03 -15.65
CA LEU A 105 1.46 4.28 -16.32
C LEU A 105 1.53 5.41 -15.29
N LEU A 106 2.74 5.88 -14.96
CA LEU A 106 3.01 6.94 -13.97
C LEU A 106 3.52 8.24 -14.57
#